data_AF-A0A7X8W7T2-F1
#
_entry.id   AF-A0A7X8W7T2-F1
#
_cell.length_a   1.000
_cell.length_b   1.000
_cell.length_c   1.000
_cell.angle_alpha   90.00
_cell.angle_beta   90.00
_cell.angle_gamma   90.00
#
_symmetry.space_group_name_H-M   'P 1'
#
loop_
_entity.id
_entity.type
_entity.pdbx_description
1 polymer ?
#
loop_
_entity_poly.entity_id
_entity_poly.type
_entity_poly.pdbx_seq_one_letter_code
_entity_poly.pdbx_strand_id
1 'polypeptide(L)'
;SMASTPNYPAFSNYRFQRQKFIKTGANIYELQSKNSNHAKSLVIDDRLSIVGSFNMDGRSMYIDTETMLVIDSPAAAKELTHCMTVFFEKALEVGEDNSYIENTKVEKLPVSFAKKMITTLTFVIMRPIQFLL
;
A
#
# COMPACT_ATOMS: atom_id res chain seq x y z
N SER A 1 -0.22 -0.88 6.64
CA SER A 1 -0.93 -1.94 7.40
C SER A 1 -2.18 -1.38 8.07
N MET A 2 -2.98 -2.25 8.71
CA MET A 2 -4.17 -1.82 9.47
C MET A 2 -3.81 -0.93 10.67
N ALA A 3 -2.60 -1.10 11.24
CA ALA A 3 -2.10 -0.23 12.29
C ALA A 3 -1.92 1.20 11.77
N SER A 4 -1.29 1.37 10.60
CA SER A 4 -0.88 2.66 10.05
C SER A 4 -1.96 3.42 9.28
N THR A 5 -3.00 2.75 8.79
CA THR A 5 -3.98 3.41 7.91
C THR A 5 -4.91 4.36 8.69
N PRO A 6 -5.10 5.60 8.20
CA PRO A 6 -6.18 6.49 8.62
C PRO A 6 -7.39 6.42 7.68
N ASN A 7 -7.24 5.86 6.47
CA ASN A 7 -8.29 5.75 5.46
C ASN A 7 -8.91 4.34 5.48
N TYR A 8 -10.04 4.21 6.19
CA TYR A 8 -10.75 2.94 6.33
C TYR A 8 -11.36 2.44 5.01
N PRO A 9 -12.06 3.26 4.20
CA PRO A 9 -12.64 2.80 2.95
C PRO A 9 -11.61 2.17 2.01
N ALA A 10 -10.55 2.91 1.66
CA ALA A 10 -9.54 2.42 0.72
C ALA A 10 -8.79 1.20 1.28
N PHE A 11 -8.33 1.27 2.54
CA PHE A 11 -7.56 0.17 3.12
C PHE A 11 -8.39 -1.10 3.32
N SER A 12 -9.66 -0.97 3.71
CA SER A 12 -10.55 -2.12 3.86
C SER A 12 -10.72 -2.84 2.53
N ASN A 13 -11.00 -2.10 1.45
CA ASN A 13 -11.16 -2.65 0.11
C ASN A 13 -9.89 -3.39 -0.35
N TYR A 14 -8.73 -2.74 -0.23
CA TYR A 14 -7.43 -3.35 -0.50
C TYR A 14 -7.22 -4.63 0.33
N ARG A 15 -7.43 -4.57 1.66
CA ARG A 15 -7.14 -5.69 2.57
C ARG A 15 -7.92 -6.96 2.23
N PHE A 16 -9.21 -6.84 1.92
CA PHE A 16 -10.04 -7.99 1.59
C PHE A 16 -9.84 -8.48 0.15
N GLN A 17 -9.14 -7.70 -0.69
CA GLN A 17 -8.85 -8.06 -2.08
C GLN A 17 -7.38 -8.39 -2.35
N ARG A 18 -6.47 -8.21 -1.37
CA ARG A 18 -5.02 -8.30 -1.60
C ARG A 18 -4.54 -9.64 -2.15
N GLN A 19 -5.29 -10.71 -1.88
CA GLN A 19 -5.05 -12.03 -2.48
C GLN A 19 -5.06 -12.03 -4.01
N LYS A 20 -5.82 -11.12 -4.64
CA LYS A 20 -5.81 -10.97 -6.10
C LYS A 20 -4.45 -10.49 -6.60
N PHE A 21 -3.77 -9.60 -5.86
CA PHE A 21 -2.44 -9.10 -6.21
C PHE A 21 -1.36 -10.15 -5.94
N ILE A 22 -1.45 -10.88 -4.83
CA ILE A 22 -0.50 -11.97 -4.52
C ILE A 22 -0.51 -13.02 -5.64
N LYS A 23 -1.70 -13.36 -6.16
CA LYS A 23 -1.86 -14.29 -7.29
C LYS A 23 -1.23 -13.82 -8.61
N THR A 24 -0.89 -12.54 -8.75
CA THR A 24 -0.14 -12.06 -9.93
C THR A 24 1.37 -12.28 -9.81
N GLY A 25 1.84 -12.83 -8.68
CA GLY A 25 3.27 -12.94 -8.36
C GLY A 25 3.86 -11.67 -7.75
N ALA A 26 3.02 -10.70 -7.34
CA ALA A 26 3.49 -9.49 -6.69
C ALA A 26 3.74 -9.73 -5.19
N ASN A 27 4.91 -9.33 -4.71
CA ASN A 27 5.22 -9.30 -3.29
C ASN A 27 4.62 -8.05 -2.67
N ILE A 28 3.92 -8.21 -1.54
CA ILE A 28 3.22 -7.12 -0.87
C ILE A 28 3.87 -6.87 0.48
N TYR A 29 4.36 -5.65 0.68
CA TYR A 29 4.92 -5.21 1.95
C TYR A 29 4.04 -4.14 2.58
N GLU A 30 3.61 -4.36 3.82
CA GLU A 30 2.81 -3.39 4.56
C GLU A 30 3.59 -2.78 5.71
N LEU A 31 3.81 -1.46 5.61
CA LEU A 31 4.47 -0.67 6.65
C LEU A 31 3.82 -0.88 8.03
N GLN A 32 4.65 -1.15 9.04
CA GLN A 32 4.29 -1.23 10.45
C GLN A 32 4.73 0.06 11.16
N SER A 33 3.89 1.09 11.09
CA SER A 33 4.15 2.38 11.74
C SER A 33 2.90 2.95 12.41
N LYS A 34 3.07 3.81 13.42
CA LYS A 34 1.98 4.62 13.97
C LYS A 34 1.58 5.76 13.02
N ASN A 35 2.49 6.17 12.15
CA ASN A 35 2.27 7.21 11.15
C ASN A 35 1.89 6.58 9.81
N SER A 36 0.98 7.23 9.10
CA SER A 36 0.60 6.84 7.74
C SER A 36 1.65 7.25 6.72
N ASN A 37 1.88 6.42 5.69
CA ASN A 37 2.67 6.82 4.52
C ASN A 37 1.71 7.31 3.43
N HIS A 38 1.99 8.48 2.86
CA HIS A 38 1.20 9.07 1.78
C HIS A 38 1.93 9.11 0.42
N ALA A 39 3.20 8.69 0.38
CA ALA A 39 3.98 8.66 -0.84
C ALA A 39 3.34 7.72 -1.88
N LYS A 40 3.23 8.19 -3.12
CA LYS A 40 2.96 7.35 -4.29
C LYS A 40 4.16 7.49 -5.22
N SER A 41 4.89 6.40 -5.35
CA SER A 41 6.17 6.38 -6.05
C SER A 41 6.37 5.03 -6.68
N LEU A 42 6.96 5.02 -7.87
CA LEU A 42 7.28 3.82 -8.63
C LEU A 42 8.69 3.97 -9.18
N VAL A 43 9.46 2.88 -9.12
CA VAL A 43 10.74 2.73 -9.79
C VAL A 43 10.62 1.57 -10.78
N ILE A 44 11.05 1.77 -12.03
CA ILE A 44 11.04 0.74 -13.08
C ILE A 44 12.46 0.57 -13.61
N ASP A 45 12.91 -0.69 -13.69
CA ASP A 45 14.18 -1.12 -14.27
C ASP A 45 15.42 -0.34 -13.77
N ASP A 46 15.40 0.06 -12.48
CA ASP A 46 16.45 0.89 -11.85
C ASP A 46 16.79 2.17 -12.64
N ARG A 47 15.82 2.71 -13.39
CA ARG A 47 16.02 3.82 -14.32
C ARG A 47 14.93 4.89 -14.27
N LEU A 48 13.67 4.49 -14.35
CA LEU A 48 12.56 5.43 -14.32
C LEU A 48 12.09 5.65 -12.89
N SER A 49 12.10 6.90 -12.43
CA SER A 49 11.45 7.32 -11.19
C SER A 49 10.14 8.02 -11.52
N ILE A 50 9.07 7.59 -10.87
CA ILE A 50 7.74 8.17 -11.06
C ILE A 50 7.19 8.56 -9.70
N VAL A 51 6.81 9.81 -9.51
CA VAL A 51 6.25 10.34 -8.26
C VAL A 51 5.06 11.24 -8.55
N GLY A 52 4.03 11.20 -7.72
CA GLY A 52 2.85 12.04 -7.95
C GLY A 52 1.66 11.68 -7.07
N SER A 53 0.46 11.93 -7.59
CA SER A 53 -0.80 11.81 -6.83
C SER A 53 -1.56 10.48 -7.05
N PHE A 54 -1.23 9.73 -8.10
CA PHE A 54 -1.91 8.49 -8.49
C PHE A 54 -1.75 7.35 -7.46
N ASN A 55 -2.86 6.87 -6.88
CA ASN A 55 -2.87 5.82 -5.84
C ASN A 55 -2.86 4.37 -6.37
N MET A 56 -2.89 4.16 -7.69
CA MET A 56 -3.08 2.83 -8.30
C MET A 56 -4.41 2.15 -7.92
N ASP A 57 -5.47 2.94 -7.73
CA ASP A 57 -6.84 2.47 -7.51
C ASP A 57 -7.80 2.89 -8.64
N GLY A 58 -9.04 2.40 -8.58
CA GLY A 58 -10.03 2.66 -9.62
C GLY A 58 -10.41 4.13 -9.71
N ARG A 59 -10.45 4.82 -8.57
CA ARG A 59 -10.79 6.24 -8.51
C ARG A 59 -9.73 7.11 -9.19
N SER A 60 -8.44 6.92 -8.87
CA SER A 60 -7.32 7.60 -9.54
C SER A 60 -7.24 7.26 -11.04
N MET A 61 -7.66 6.05 -11.44
CA MET A 61 -7.64 5.63 -12.85
C MET A 61 -8.74 6.25 -13.70
N TYR A 62 -9.95 6.41 -13.16
CA TYR A 62 -11.14 6.68 -13.98
C TYR A 62 -11.87 7.97 -13.62
N ILE A 63 -11.60 8.57 -12.46
CA ILE A 63 -12.41 9.66 -11.91
C ILE A 63 -11.55 10.89 -11.60
N ASP A 64 -10.48 10.71 -10.83
CA ASP A 64 -9.67 11.84 -10.36
C ASP A 64 -8.73 12.35 -11.46
N THR A 65 -8.49 13.65 -11.47
CA THR A 65 -7.41 14.25 -12.27
C THR A 65 -6.10 14.12 -11.51
N GLU A 66 -5.25 13.21 -11.97
CA GLU A 66 -3.98 12.88 -11.34
C GLU A 66 -2.80 13.50 -12.10
N THR A 67 -1.69 13.77 -11.41
CA THR A 67 -0.45 14.24 -12.04
C THR A 67 0.72 13.39 -11.57
N MET A 68 1.55 12.95 -12.53
CA MET A 68 2.76 12.18 -12.28
C MET A 68 3.95 12.86 -12.94
N LEU A 69 5.03 13.01 -12.17
CA LEU A 69 6.34 13.40 -12.69
C LEU A 69 7.12 12.14 -13.00
N VAL A 70 7.56 12.00 -14.25
CA VAL A 70 8.44 10.93 -14.72
C VAL A 70 9.85 11.48 -14.91
N ILE A 71 10.82 10.83 -14.28
CA ILE A 71 12.23 11.19 -14.34
C ILE A 71 12.97 9.98 -14.92
N ASP A 72 13.53 10.13 -16.12
CA ASP A 72 14.38 9.12 -16.73
C ASP A 72 15.85 9.34 -16.35
N SER A 73 16.28 8.74 -15.24
CA SER A 73 17.64 8.86 -14.73
C SER A 73 17.96 7.75 -13.73
N PRO A 74 18.96 6.89 -14.00
CA PRO A 74 19.41 5.87 -13.05
C PRO A 74 19.83 6.43 -11.69
N ALA A 75 20.40 7.64 -11.67
CA ALA A 75 20.77 8.30 -10.42
C ALA A 75 19.54 8.67 -9.57
N ALA A 76 18.49 9.19 -10.21
CA ALA A 76 17.23 9.49 -9.53
C ALA A 76 16.49 8.22 -9.08
N ALA A 77 16.53 7.15 -9.88
CA ALA A 77 15.98 5.84 -9.53
C ALA A 77 16.65 5.27 -8.29
N LYS A 78 17.99 5.30 -8.24
CA LYS A 78 18.76 4.83 -7.09
C LYS A 78 18.40 5.58 -5.81
N GLU A 79 18.29 6.91 -5.89
CA GLU A 79 17.94 7.73 -4.73
C GLU A 79 16.52 7.47 -4.24
N LEU A 80 15.56 7.33 -5.16
CA LEU A 80 14.18 7.00 -4.82
C LEU A 80 14.08 5.61 -4.19
N THR A 81 14.78 4.61 -4.74
CA THR A 81 14.86 3.26 -4.15
C THR A 81 15.48 3.29 -2.76
N HIS A 82 16.50 4.10 -2.52
CA HIS A 82 17.08 4.28 -1.18
C HIS A 82 16.04 4.83 -0.19
N CYS A 83 15.29 5.87 -0.59
CA CYS A 83 14.20 6.41 0.21
C CYS A 83 13.10 5.37 0.49
N MET A 84 12.75 4.54 -0.50
CA MET A 84 11.78 3.46 -0.34
C MET A 84 12.26 2.36 0.63
N THR A 85 13.57 2.07 0.63
CA THR A 85 14.18 1.04 1.49
C THR A 85 13.92 1.32 2.98
N VAL A 86 13.95 2.60 3.40
CA VAL A 86 13.63 3.02 4.78
C VAL A 86 12.22 2.57 5.21
N PHE A 87 11.26 2.53 4.28
CA PHE A 87 9.92 2.03 4.56
C PHE A 87 9.86 0.50 4.54
N PHE A 88 10.57 -0.16 3.61
CA PHE A 88 10.64 -1.61 3.54
C PHE A 88 11.26 -2.23 4.80
N GLU A 89 12.29 -1.60 5.38
CA GLU A 89 12.90 -2.03 6.64
C GLU A 89 11.93 -2.04 7.83
N LYS A 90 10.81 -1.32 7.72
CA LYS A 90 9.75 -1.24 8.74
C LYS A 90 8.47 -1.92 8.28
N ALA A 91 8.49 -2.65 7.17
CA ALA A 91 7.34 -3.32 6.60
C ALA A 91 7.36 -4.82 6.89
N LEU A 92 6.17 -5.41 6.92
CA LEU A 92 6.01 -6.86 6.94
C LEU A 92 5.48 -7.33 5.60
N GLU A 93 6.07 -8.41 5.09
CA GLU A 93 5.59 -9.09 3.90
C GLU A 93 4.26 -9.80 4.19
N VAL A 94 3.35 -9.77 3.24
CA VAL A 94 2.09 -10.51 3.29
C VAL A 94 2.28 -11.83 2.57
N GLY A 95 2.12 -12.93 3.30
CA GLY A 95 2.23 -14.28 2.76
C GLY A 95 1.03 -14.70 1.92
N GLU A 96 1.18 -15.82 1.20
CA GLU A 96 0.15 -16.41 0.33
C GLU A 96 -1.14 -16.78 1.06
N ASP A 97 -1.08 -16.99 2.37
CA ASP A 97 -2.23 -17.29 3.23
C ASP A 97 -2.99 -16.03 3.68
N ASN A 98 -2.63 -14.86 3.17
CA ASN A 98 -3.15 -13.57 3.61
C ASN A 98 -2.77 -13.26 5.07
N SER A 99 -1.72 -13.84 5.63
CA SER A 99 -1.15 -13.46 6.92
C SER A 99 0.14 -12.65 6.72
N TYR A 100 0.77 -12.20 7.80
CA TYR A 100 2.08 -11.56 7.68
C TYR A 100 3.14 -12.64 7.90
N ILE A 101 4.18 -12.63 7.06
CA ILE A 101 5.35 -13.47 7.26
C ILE A 101 6.13 -12.90 8.45
N GLU A 102 6.50 -13.76 9.40
CA GLU A 102 7.28 -13.36 10.56
C GLU A 102 8.66 -12.83 10.14
N ASN A 103 9.09 -11.74 10.77
CA ASN A 103 10.38 -11.13 10.52
C ASN A 103 11.05 -10.83 11.86
N THR A 104 12.32 -11.23 12.02
CA THR A 104 13.07 -11.03 13.26
C THR A 104 13.35 -9.55 13.56
N LYS A 105 13.23 -8.66 12.57
CA LYS A 105 13.57 -7.23 12.69
C LYS A 105 12.35 -6.32 12.87
N VAL A 106 11.16 -6.78 12.48
CA VAL A 106 9.94 -5.96 12.45
C VAL A 106 8.82 -6.71 13.14
N GLU A 107 8.29 -6.14 14.21
CA GLU A 107 7.11 -6.69 14.88
C GLU A 107 5.83 -6.11 14.29
N LYS A 108 4.80 -6.96 14.23
CA LYS A 108 3.46 -6.55 13.84
C LYS A 108 2.87 -5.65 14.93
N LEU A 109 2.51 -4.41 14.56
CA LEU A 109 1.90 -3.50 15.51
C LEU A 109 0.51 -4.01 15.94
N PRO A 110 0.19 -3.94 17.25
CA PRO A 110 -1.12 -4.33 17.74
C PRO A 110 -2.19 -3.38 17.19
N VAL A 111 -3.34 -3.96 16.84
CA VAL A 111 -4.50 -3.21 16.35
C VAL A 111 -5.68 -3.48 17.27
N SER A 112 -6.31 -2.41 17.76
CA SER A 112 -7.46 -2.50 18.64
C SER A 112 -8.62 -3.25 17.98
N PHE A 113 -9.42 -3.94 18.80
CA PHE A 113 -10.59 -4.66 18.33
C PHE A 113 -11.58 -3.74 17.59
N ALA A 114 -11.82 -2.54 18.13
CA ALA A 114 -12.66 -1.53 17.49
C ALA A 114 -12.18 -1.18 16.07
N LYS A 115 -10.88 -0.96 15.87
CA LYS A 115 -10.32 -0.63 14.55
C LYS A 115 -10.48 -1.78 13.55
N LYS A 116 -10.29 -3.03 14.00
CA LYS A 116 -10.56 -4.22 13.18
C LYS A 116 -12.02 -4.28 12.77
N MET A 117 -12.95 -4.04 13.71
CA MET A 117 -14.38 -4.10 13.44
C MET A 117 -14.84 -3.02 12.47
N ILE A 118 -14.40 -1.78 12.68
CA ILE A 118 -14.66 -0.67 11.75
C ILE A 118 -14.18 -1.04 10.34
N THR A 119 -12.94 -1.54 10.21
CA THR A 119 -12.38 -1.91 8.90
C THR A 119 -13.22 -2.99 8.20
N THR A 120 -13.67 -4.02 8.93
CA THR A 120 -14.52 -5.08 8.37
C THR A 120 -15.89 -4.54 7.96
N LEU A 121 -16.53 -3.72 8.81
CA LEU A 121 -17.84 -3.15 8.51
C LEU A 121 -17.77 -2.21 7.30
N THR A 122 -16.73 -1.36 7.22
CA THR A 122 -16.51 -0.45 6.09
C THR A 122 -16.41 -1.23 4.78
N PHE A 123 -15.72 -2.38 4.75
CA PHE A 123 -15.67 -3.21 3.54
C PHE A 123 -17.05 -3.66 3.07
N VAL A 124 -17.89 -4.15 3.99
CA VAL A 124 -19.24 -4.64 3.65
C VAL A 124 -20.10 -3.50 3.11
N ILE A 125 -20.09 -2.35 3.78
CA ILE A 125 -20.89 -1.18 3.40
C ILE A 125 -20.43 -0.61 2.05
N MET A 126 -19.11 -0.51 1.84
CA MET A 126 -18.56 0.10 0.63
C MET A 126 -18.54 -0.84 -0.57
N ARG A 127 -18.78 -2.14 -0.38
CA ARG A 127 -18.69 -3.15 -1.45
C ARG A 127 -19.49 -2.80 -2.72
N PRO A 128 -20.74 -2.31 -2.65
CA PRO A 128 -21.52 -1.96 -3.85
C PRO A 128 -20.93 -0.79 -4.64
N ILE A 129 -20.20 0.10 -3.97
CA ILE A 129 -19.61 1.32 -4.54
C ILE A 129 -18.08 1.29 -4.55
N GLN A 130 -17.48 0.10 -4.44
CA GLN A 130 -16.02 -0.07 -4.32
C GLN A 130 -15.23 0.45 -5.52
N PHE A 131 -15.90 0.70 -6.65
CA PHE A 131 -15.29 1.27 -7.86
C PHE A 131 -15.03 2.79 -7.72
N LEU A 132 -15.63 3.42 -6.71
CA LEU A 132 -15.38 4.81 -6.31
C LEU A 132 -14.24 4.93 -5.28
N LEU A 133 -13.66 3.80 -4.87
CA LEU A 133 -12.58 3.72 -3.89
C LEU A 133 -11.21 3.56 -4.53
#